data_AF-A0A5P9BGW0-F1
#
_entry.id   AF-A0A5P9BGW0-F1
#
_cell.length_a   1.000
_cell.length_b   1.000
_cell.length_c   1.000
_cell.angle_alpha   90.00
_cell.angle_beta   90.00
_cell.angle_gamma   90.00
#
_symmetry.space_group_name_H-M   'P 1'
#
loop_
_entity.id
_entity.type
_entity.pdbx_description
1 polymer ?
#
loop_
_entity_poly.entity_id
_entity_poly.type
_entity_poly.pdbx_seq_one_letter_code
_entity_poly.pdbx_strand_id
1 'polypeptide(L)'
;MKWQKVANNNLTDKELLKNKVRRAINNLTEHFTTSGLLPASLLSGGKDSSCTTSISLVAWRNAIKLNPDLRKIPFIIAYSDTRCENPIKASYLKDLIEEFKLYAKKHNFKLEVVIGKPTGASSWQTKIVGGYASQWDVRLPVGSGCAVDWKILALNNAVRPYEKFAKELGLTLTRLLGSRYKESLNRGRNLDKECANEFEVITYNGQTKLYPIYSWENQDVWDYLLFCEEVDDSDFEGTKNGFYSTLQFYNELNGGECSAGVTEKSSCMGTRDGCWNCFASDKPYLDKGLYESNPHLAPLGEFRRFMLENNIDAFNRSHIPTSASNYTRYSASSHSGAYLLDILRIGLTIQVREEERAKREVELVKSGLHLDVDNARTEPEIVIFTPKDIAFIDYSWQSRGLQLEPNMAIKTFYEIVYGGKRYDIPAGYKRNGNLPEQKPANLGNIFFPDLNTNDTTEITLDEELERGWQFAPDEHFESMFSNKALLEDWLKNDCFLFGASRWLKSGLITPPMHQIKNIMKRNQWVKNIYKNNLHIAAFNGGKLS
;
A
#
# COMPACT_ATOMS: atom_id res chain seq x y z
N MET A 1 -30.98 -5.94 -18.50
CA MET A 1 -31.47 -5.65 -19.87
C MET A 1 -31.65 -4.13 -20.10
N LYS A 2 -30.63 -3.30 -19.83
CA LYS A 2 -30.74 -1.82 -19.96
C LYS A 2 -29.57 -1.13 -20.68
N TRP A 3 -28.57 -1.90 -21.12
CA TRP A 3 -27.30 -1.39 -21.67
C TRP A 3 -27.23 -1.34 -23.21
N GLN A 4 -28.20 -1.94 -23.92
CA GLN A 4 -28.24 -1.97 -25.40
C GLN A 4 -28.70 -0.64 -26.06
N LYS A 5 -28.62 0.50 -25.36
CA LYS A 5 -29.05 1.83 -25.86
C LYS A 5 -28.05 2.95 -25.56
N VAL A 6 -26.75 2.65 -25.62
CA VAL A 6 -25.65 3.64 -25.51
C VAL A 6 -24.65 3.42 -26.66
N ALA A 7 -25.12 3.53 -27.90
CA ALA A 7 -24.33 3.30 -29.11
C ALA A 7 -24.52 4.43 -30.13
N ASN A 8 -24.28 5.68 -29.69
CA ASN A 8 -24.34 6.90 -30.51
C ASN A 8 -22.96 7.61 -30.61
N ASN A 9 -21.86 6.89 -30.42
CA ASN A 9 -20.53 7.36 -30.87
C ASN A 9 -20.47 7.23 -32.40
N ASN A 10 -19.73 8.11 -33.09
CA ASN A 10 -19.71 8.06 -34.56
C ASN A 10 -19.00 6.79 -35.05
N LEU A 11 -19.38 6.32 -36.24
CA LEU A 11 -18.72 5.18 -36.90
C LEU A 11 -17.19 5.40 -37.01
N THR A 12 -16.78 6.65 -37.26
CA THR A 12 -15.39 7.11 -37.29
C THR A 12 -14.64 6.83 -35.98
N ASP A 13 -15.28 7.07 -34.84
CA ASP A 13 -14.66 6.94 -33.51
C ASP A 13 -14.48 5.45 -33.16
N LYS A 14 -15.47 4.62 -33.52
CA LYS A 14 -15.41 3.16 -33.33
C LYS A 14 -14.28 2.53 -34.17
N GLU A 15 -14.17 2.90 -35.45
CA GLU A 15 -13.08 2.42 -36.32
C GLU A 15 -11.71 2.95 -35.86
N LEU A 16 -11.63 4.19 -35.35
CA LEU A 16 -10.38 4.71 -34.77
C LEU A 16 -9.91 3.89 -33.56
N LEU A 17 -10.81 3.56 -32.63
CA LEU A 17 -10.49 2.71 -31.47
C LEU A 17 -10.05 1.30 -31.89
N LYS A 18 -10.79 0.67 -32.79
CA LYS A 18 -10.49 -0.65 -33.37
C LYS A 18 -9.09 -0.71 -33.98
N ASN A 19 -8.68 0.36 -34.69
CA ASN A 19 -7.32 0.49 -35.20
C ASN A 19 -6.26 0.69 -34.08
N LYS A 20 -6.57 1.44 -33.01
CA LYS A 20 -5.69 1.55 -31.82
C LYS A 20 -5.50 0.19 -31.12
N VAL A 21 -6.59 -0.57 -30.92
CA VAL A 21 -6.58 -1.91 -30.31
C VAL A 21 -5.74 -2.88 -31.13
N ARG A 22 -6.03 -3.03 -32.43
CA ARG A 22 -5.27 -3.91 -33.33
C ARG A 22 -3.79 -3.52 -33.41
N ARG A 23 -3.46 -2.23 -33.47
CA ARG A 23 -2.06 -1.76 -33.43
C ARG A 23 -1.36 -2.15 -32.12
N ALA A 24 -1.99 -1.95 -30.97
CA ALA A 24 -1.41 -2.30 -29.68
C ALA A 24 -1.15 -3.81 -29.55
N ILE A 25 -2.12 -4.65 -29.96
CA ILE A 25 -1.98 -6.12 -29.97
C ILE A 25 -0.86 -6.55 -30.91
N ASN A 26 -0.79 -6.00 -32.12
CA ASN A 26 0.20 -6.37 -33.13
C ASN A 26 1.62 -5.97 -32.72
N ASN A 27 1.83 -4.73 -32.27
CA ASN A 27 3.13 -4.27 -31.75
C ASN A 27 3.66 -5.17 -30.63
N LEU A 28 2.79 -5.53 -29.66
CA LEU A 28 3.14 -6.45 -28.57
C LEU A 28 3.44 -7.86 -29.08
N THR A 29 2.65 -8.37 -30.01
CA THR A 29 2.82 -9.71 -30.62
C THR A 29 4.17 -9.80 -31.34
N GLU A 30 4.56 -8.76 -32.06
CA GLU A 30 5.87 -8.65 -32.70
C GLU A 30 6.99 -8.68 -31.65
N HIS A 31 6.98 -7.77 -30.67
CA HIS A 31 7.99 -7.71 -29.60
C HIS A 31 8.16 -9.01 -28.82
N PHE A 32 7.07 -9.71 -28.51
CA PHE A 32 7.11 -11.01 -27.85
C PHE A 32 7.70 -12.12 -28.74
N THR A 33 7.61 -11.98 -30.06
CA THR A 33 8.13 -12.96 -31.03
C THR A 33 9.58 -12.68 -31.41
N THR A 34 10.01 -11.41 -31.47
CA THR A 34 11.32 -11.00 -32.02
C THR A 34 12.35 -10.60 -30.96
N SER A 35 11.94 -9.98 -29.84
CA SER A 35 12.86 -9.22 -28.97
C SER A 35 13.38 -9.99 -27.74
N GLY A 36 13.07 -11.29 -27.60
CA GLY A 36 13.62 -12.12 -26.51
C GLY A 36 13.17 -11.70 -25.11
N LEU A 37 11.86 -11.51 -24.92
CA LEU A 37 11.30 -10.88 -23.71
C LEU A 37 10.74 -11.90 -22.71
N LEU A 38 10.89 -11.59 -21.42
CA LEU A 38 10.06 -12.15 -20.35
C LEU A 38 9.01 -11.08 -19.97
N PRO A 39 7.75 -11.19 -20.41
CA PRO A 39 6.76 -10.14 -20.20
C PRO A 39 6.25 -10.09 -18.75
N ALA A 40 6.24 -8.90 -18.16
CA ALA A 40 5.72 -8.62 -16.83
C ALA A 40 4.72 -7.46 -16.84
N SER A 41 3.42 -7.75 -16.88
CA SER A 41 2.38 -6.71 -16.82
C SER A 41 2.20 -6.20 -15.40
N LEU A 42 2.33 -4.88 -15.21
CA LEU A 42 2.27 -4.25 -13.90
C LEU A 42 0.82 -3.80 -13.60
N LEU A 43 0.09 -4.65 -12.89
CA LEU A 43 -1.34 -4.49 -12.60
C LEU A 43 -1.55 -3.68 -11.31
N SER A 44 -2.58 -2.82 -11.27
CA SER A 44 -2.99 -2.07 -10.07
C SER A 44 -4.48 -2.21 -9.72
N GLY A 45 -5.22 -2.94 -10.55
CA GLY A 45 -6.69 -2.99 -10.55
C GLY A 45 -7.35 -1.76 -11.17
N GLY A 46 -6.62 -0.64 -11.34
CA GLY A 46 -7.14 0.54 -12.01
C GLY A 46 -7.29 0.32 -13.52
N LYS A 47 -8.30 0.97 -14.12
CA LYS A 47 -8.78 0.73 -15.50
C LYS A 47 -7.66 0.62 -16.56
N ASP A 48 -6.67 1.51 -16.52
CA ASP A 48 -5.60 1.60 -17.52
C ASP A 48 -4.66 0.38 -17.40
N SER A 49 -4.50 -0.18 -16.20
CA SER A 49 -3.74 -1.40 -15.95
C SER A 49 -4.51 -2.66 -16.35
N SER A 50 -5.82 -2.75 -16.06
CA SER A 50 -6.67 -3.88 -16.52
C SER A 50 -6.71 -3.97 -18.05
N CYS A 51 -6.88 -2.82 -18.72
CA CYS A 51 -6.81 -2.69 -20.17
C CYS A 51 -5.45 -3.16 -20.72
N THR A 52 -4.34 -2.65 -20.15
CA THR A 52 -2.99 -3.07 -20.57
C THR A 52 -2.76 -4.57 -20.38
N THR A 53 -3.19 -5.15 -19.26
CA THR A 53 -3.04 -6.59 -18.99
C THR A 53 -3.86 -7.42 -19.96
N SER A 54 -5.12 -7.05 -20.25
CA SER A 54 -5.96 -7.74 -21.25
C SER A 54 -5.29 -7.77 -22.63
N ILE A 55 -4.91 -6.60 -23.16
CA ILE A 55 -4.26 -6.47 -24.47
C ILE A 55 -2.93 -7.26 -24.52
N SER A 56 -2.17 -7.25 -23.43
CA SER A 56 -0.89 -7.97 -23.34
C SER A 56 -1.05 -9.50 -23.31
N LEU A 57 -2.10 -10.02 -22.67
CA LEU A 57 -2.39 -11.46 -22.63
C LEU A 57 -2.91 -11.96 -23.98
N VAL A 58 -3.74 -11.17 -24.66
CA VAL A 58 -4.19 -11.41 -26.05
C VAL A 58 -3.00 -11.46 -27.01
N ALA A 59 -2.10 -10.47 -26.92
CA ALA A 59 -0.88 -10.43 -27.72
C ALA A 59 0.08 -11.58 -27.40
N TRP A 60 0.17 -12.01 -26.14
CA TRP A 60 0.98 -13.18 -25.74
C TRP A 60 0.42 -14.49 -26.30
N ARG A 61 -0.91 -14.69 -26.26
CA ARG A 61 -1.59 -15.79 -26.95
C ARG A 61 -1.28 -15.77 -28.46
N ASN A 62 -1.29 -14.60 -29.09
CA ASN A 62 -0.98 -14.46 -30.52
C ASN A 62 0.50 -14.75 -30.83
N ALA A 63 1.44 -14.28 -30.01
CA ALA A 63 2.85 -14.63 -30.13
C ALA A 63 3.06 -16.15 -29.99
N ILE A 64 2.32 -16.81 -29.09
CA ILE A 64 2.31 -18.28 -28.93
C ILE A 64 1.70 -19.03 -30.14
N LYS A 65 0.78 -18.42 -30.90
CA LYS A 65 0.31 -19.00 -32.18
C LYS A 65 1.41 -18.97 -33.23
N LEU A 66 2.24 -17.93 -33.26
CA LEU A 66 3.36 -17.76 -34.19
C LEU A 66 4.61 -18.56 -33.79
N ASN A 67 4.90 -18.62 -32.49
CA ASN A 67 6.04 -19.33 -31.90
C ASN A 67 5.58 -20.17 -30.70
N PRO A 68 5.24 -21.45 -30.91
CA PRO A 68 4.73 -22.33 -29.85
C PRO A 68 5.68 -22.58 -28.66
N ASP A 69 6.99 -22.35 -28.82
CA ASP A 69 7.96 -22.51 -27.73
C ASP A 69 7.80 -21.44 -26.63
N LEU A 70 7.19 -20.29 -26.95
CA LEU A 70 6.87 -19.25 -25.96
C LEU A 70 5.95 -19.76 -24.84
N ARG A 71 5.20 -20.86 -25.04
CA ARG A 71 4.42 -21.51 -23.96
C ARG A 71 5.25 -21.93 -22.75
N LYS A 72 6.56 -22.17 -22.94
CA LYS A 72 7.52 -22.54 -21.88
C LYS A 72 7.91 -21.34 -21.02
N ILE A 73 7.76 -20.12 -21.53
CA ILE A 73 8.05 -18.87 -20.84
C ILE A 73 6.80 -18.42 -20.06
N PRO A 74 6.89 -18.08 -18.77
CA PRO A 74 5.75 -17.55 -18.04
C PRO A 74 5.46 -16.11 -18.45
N PHE A 75 4.20 -15.79 -18.73
CA PHE A 75 3.74 -14.41 -18.65
C PHE A 75 3.56 -14.04 -17.18
N ILE A 76 4.12 -12.91 -16.74
CA ILE A 76 4.04 -12.47 -15.35
C ILE A 76 2.96 -11.37 -15.24
N ILE A 77 2.04 -11.52 -14.29
CA ILE A 77 1.28 -10.40 -13.73
C ILE A 77 1.92 -10.05 -12.38
N ALA A 78 2.37 -8.82 -12.24
CA ALA A 78 2.99 -8.34 -11.01
C ALA A 78 2.19 -7.16 -10.44
N TYR A 79 1.83 -7.20 -9.16
CA TYR A 79 1.12 -6.12 -8.48
C TYR A 79 1.65 -5.89 -7.06
N SER A 80 1.40 -4.70 -6.53
CA SER A 80 1.80 -4.33 -5.15
C SER A 80 0.62 -4.44 -4.19
N ASP A 81 0.71 -5.33 -3.20
CA ASP A 81 -0.11 -5.28 -2.00
C ASP A 81 0.55 -4.32 -1.01
N THR A 82 -0.01 -3.12 -0.88
CA THR A 82 0.50 -2.08 0.04
C THR A 82 0.17 -2.35 1.51
N ARG A 83 -0.61 -3.39 1.82
CA ARG A 83 -1.23 -3.63 3.14
C ARG A 83 -2.13 -2.49 3.62
N CYS A 84 -2.55 -1.63 2.68
CA CYS A 84 -3.34 -0.43 2.90
C CYS A 84 -4.48 -0.26 1.87
N GLU A 85 -4.60 -1.16 0.88
CA GLU A 85 -5.67 -1.09 -0.12
C GLU A 85 -7.05 -1.28 0.57
N ASN A 86 -8.10 -0.65 0.04
CA ASN A 86 -9.47 -0.80 0.55
C ASN A 86 -9.95 -2.25 0.32
N PRO A 87 -10.64 -2.92 1.28
CA PRO A 87 -11.03 -4.33 1.14
C PRO A 87 -11.84 -4.67 -0.12
N ILE A 88 -12.74 -3.77 -0.56
CA ILE A 88 -13.51 -3.96 -1.80
C ILE A 88 -12.58 -4.03 -3.02
N LYS A 89 -11.58 -3.12 -3.07
CA LYS A 89 -10.55 -3.14 -4.11
C LYS A 89 -9.68 -4.39 -4.04
N ALA A 90 -9.35 -4.86 -2.83
CA ALA A 90 -8.55 -6.06 -2.62
C ALA A 90 -9.26 -7.32 -3.12
N SER A 91 -10.58 -7.46 -2.88
CA SER A 91 -11.37 -8.53 -3.49
C SER A 91 -11.42 -8.39 -5.01
N TYR A 92 -11.89 -7.25 -5.52
CA TYR A 92 -12.01 -7.00 -6.96
C TYR A 92 -10.69 -7.26 -7.74
N LEU A 93 -9.53 -6.88 -7.18
CA LEU A 93 -8.23 -7.16 -7.79
C LEU A 93 -7.87 -8.65 -7.76
N LYS A 94 -8.19 -9.37 -6.69
CA LYS A 94 -8.03 -10.84 -6.61
C LYS A 94 -8.90 -11.51 -7.67
N ASP A 95 -10.18 -11.13 -7.77
CA ASP A 95 -11.15 -11.73 -8.68
C ASP A 95 -10.76 -11.48 -10.15
N LEU A 96 -10.33 -10.25 -10.47
CA LEU A 96 -9.74 -9.87 -11.77
C LEU A 96 -8.49 -10.71 -12.14
N ILE A 97 -7.66 -11.07 -11.15
CA ILE A 97 -6.49 -11.92 -11.37
C ILE A 97 -6.89 -13.39 -11.62
N GLU A 98 -7.93 -13.90 -10.97
CA GLU A 98 -8.48 -15.23 -11.28
C GLU A 98 -9.10 -15.27 -12.69
N GLU A 99 -9.76 -14.20 -13.15
CA GLU A 99 -10.22 -14.10 -14.55
C GLU A 99 -9.06 -14.20 -15.55
N PHE A 100 -7.94 -13.49 -15.31
CA PHE A 100 -6.75 -13.60 -16.17
C PHE A 100 -6.09 -15.00 -16.11
N LYS A 101 -6.11 -15.69 -14.95
CA LYS A 101 -5.67 -17.10 -14.84
C LYS A 101 -6.56 -18.05 -15.62
N LEU A 102 -7.88 -17.84 -15.61
CA LEU A 102 -8.84 -18.64 -16.38
C LEU A 102 -8.60 -18.48 -17.89
N TYR A 103 -8.36 -17.25 -18.36
CA TYR A 103 -7.96 -16.98 -19.75
C TYR A 103 -6.66 -17.73 -20.13
N ALA A 104 -5.60 -17.60 -19.32
CA ALA A 104 -4.32 -18.27 -19.58
C ALA A 104 -4.45 -19.81 -19.60
N LYS A 105 -5.26 -20.38 -18.70
CA LYS A 105 -5.58 -21.81 -18.66
C LYS A 105 -6.34 -22.26 -19.91
N LYS A 106 -7.36 -21.51 -20.34
CA LYS A 106 -8.16 -21.77 -21.55
C LYS A 106 -7.28 -21.77 -22.82
N HIS A 107 -6.32 -20.85 -22.88
CA HIS A 107 -5.41 -20.69 -24.02
C HIS A 107 -4.07 -21.45 -23.89
N ASN A 108 -3.93 -22.32 -22.87
CA ASN A 108 -2.79 -23.20 -22.66
C ASN A 108 -1.42 -22.49 -22.67
N PHE A 109 -1.27 -21.46 -21.84
CA PHE A 109 0.02 -20.83 -21.57
C PHE A 109 0.26 -20.60 -20.08
N LYS A 110 1.54 -20.53 -19.68
CA LYS A 110 1.92 -20.34 -18.28
C LYS A 110 1.73 -18.88 -17.85
N LEU A 111 0.98 -18.66 -16.78
CA LEU A 111 0.80 -17.37 -16.11
C LEU A 111 1.32 -17.46 -14.67
N GLU A 112 2.20 -16.54 -14.29
CA GLU A 112 2.72 -16.39 -12.92
C GLU A 112 2.19 -15.10 -12.29
N VAL A 113 1.86 -15.13 -11.00
CA VAL A 113 1.38 -13.97 -10.25
C VAL A 113 2.39 -13.60 -9.16
N VAL A 114 2.93 -12.39 -9.24
CA VAL A 114 4.00 -11.89 -8.36
C VAL A 114 3.47 -10.74 -7.50
N ILE A 115 3.44 -10.96 -6.18
CA ILE A 115 2.90 -10.01 -5.20
C ILE A 115 4.06 -9.28 -4.51
N GLY A 116 4.26 -8.01 -4.85
CA GLY A 116 5.15 -7.13 -4.10
C GLY A 116 4.49 -6.67 -2.80
N LYS A 117 5.12 -6.94 -1.65
CA LYS A 117 4.69 -6.41 -0.35
C LYS A 117 5.79 -5.51 0.23
N PRO A 118 5.47 -4.41 0.95
CA PRO A 118 6.47 -3.64 1.69
C PRO A 118 7.11 -4.53 2.77
N THR A 119 8.35 -4.25 3.14
CA THR A 119 9.03 -5.03 4.18
C THR A 119 8.39 -4.78 5.54
N GLY A 120 8.61 -5.69 6.49
CA GLY A 120 8.15 -5.53 7.87
C GLY A 120 8.67 -4.26 8.57
N ALA A 121 9.65 -3.55 8.00
CA ALA A 121 10.11 -2.25 8.52
C ALA A 121 9.74 -1.05 7.61
N SER A 122 9.42 -1.24 6.32
CA SER A 122 9.02 -0.15 5.42
C SER A 122 7.51 0.07 5.30
N SER A 123 6.68 -0.89 5.72
CA SER A 123 5.20 -0.80 5.67
C SER A 123 4.62 0.39 6.44
N TRP A 124 3.38 0.81 6.12
CA TRP A 124 2.70 1.89 6.84
C TRP A 124 2.65 1.63 8.36
N GLN A 125 2.25 0.40 8.73
CA GLN A 125 2.12 -0.06 10.10
C GLN A 125 3.38 0.24 10.91
N THR A 126 4.55 -0.11 10.37
CA THR A 126 5.81 -0.06 11.12
C THR A 126 6.61 1.21 10.90
N LYS A 127 6.66 1.74 9.67
CA LYS A 127 7.36 3.00 9.37
C LYS A 127 6.63 4.21 9.94
N ILE A 128 5.29 4.21 9.96
CA ILE A 128 4.51 5.33 10.50
C ILE A 128 4.17 5.10 11.97
N VAL A 129 3.47 4.02 12.33
CA VAL A 129 2.99 3.83 13.72
C VAL A 129 4.13 3.47 14.68
N GLY A 130 5.19 2.82 14.20
CA GLY A 130 6.46 2.68 14.93
C GLY A 130 7.23 3.99 15.13
N GLY A 131 6.79 5.10 14.51
CA GLY A 131 7.34 6.44 14.71
C GLY A 131 8.61 6.75 13.91
N TYR A 132 8.97 5.97 12.89
CA TYR A 132 10.17 6.23 12.10
C TYR A 132 10.05 7.45 11.18
N ALA A 133 8.88 7.68 10.58
CA ALA A 133 8.66 8.80 9.69
C ALA A 133 8.32 10.11 10.44
N SER A 134 8.83 11.23 9.95
CA SER A 134 8.46 12.57 10.44
C SER A 134 7.19 13.12 9.80
N GLN A 135 6.78 12.65 8.62
CA GLN A 135 5.46 12.86 8.01
C GLN A 135 5.09 11.60 7.22
N TRP A 136 3.83 11.40 6.83
CA TRP A 136 3.44 10.27 5.97
C TRP A 136 2.65 10.69 4.71
N ASP A 137 2.38 11.99 4.55
CA ASP A 137 1.68 12.53 3.38
C ASP A 137 2.62 12.82 2.19
N VAL A 138 2.04 13.30 1.08
CA VAL A 138 2.71 13.61 -0.19
C VAL A 138 3.82 14.68 -0.13
N ARG A 139 4.07 15.31 1.03
CA ARG A 139 5.22 16.19 1.30
C ARG A 139 6.43 15.48 1.93
N LEU A 140 6.38 14.15 2.05
CA LEU A 140 7.57 13.34 2.29
C LEU A 140 8.71 13.72 1.31
N PRO A 141 9.99 13.65 1.72
CA PRO A 141 11.12 13.99 0.87
C PRO A 141 11.10 13.27 -0.48
N VAL A 142 11.53 13.98 -1.54
CA VAL A 142 11.58 13.47 -2.92
C VAL A 142 12.36 12.15 -2.95
N GLY A 143 11.65 11.05 -3.24
CA GLY A 143 12.19 9.69 -3.18
C GLY A 143 11.64 8.81 -2.06
N SER A 144 10.67 9.28 -1.26
CA SER A 144 10.05 8.48 -0.18
C SER A 144 8.52 8.62 -0.12
N GLY A 145 7.82 7.57 0.31
CA GLY A 145 6.36 7.54 0.50
C GLY A 145 5.68 6.40 -0.24
N CYS A 146 4.36 6.27 -0.06
CA CYS A 146 3.58 5.06 -0.44
C CYS A 146 3.77 4.57 -1.89
N ALA A 147 4.00 5.46 -2.85
CA ALA A 147 4.24 5.10 -4.25
C ALA A 147 5.65 4.52 -4.48
N VAL A 148 6.64 4.94 -3.69
CA VAL A 148 8.02 4.43 -3.76
C VAL A 148 8.12 3.17 -2.89
N ASP A 149 7.98 3.32 -1.58
CA ASP A 149 8.18 2.29 -0.57
C ASP A 149 7.27 1.06 -0.79
N TRP A 150 5.96 1.29 -0.83
CA TRP A 150 4.95 0.21 -0.78
C TRP A 150 4.49 -0.25 -2.17
N LYS A 151 4.84 0.50 -3.24
CA LYS A 151 4.54 0.11 -4.63
C LYS A 151 5.80 -0.22 -5.41
N ILE A 152 6.61 0.76 -5.80
CA ILE A 152 7.76 0.55 -6.70
C ILE A 152 8.81 -0.39 -6.09
N LEU A 153 9.28 -0.15 -4.87
CA LEU A 153 10.39 -0.90 -4.26
C LEU A 153 9.93 -2.27 -3.76
N ALA A 154 8.75 -2.36 -3.14
CA ALA A 154 8.05 -3.61 -2.87
C ALA A 154 7.93 -4.52 -4.12
N LEU A 155 7.54 -3.96 -5.27
CA LEU A 155 7.36 -4.72 -6.51
C LEU A 155 8.69 -5.11 -7.15
N ASN A 156 9.67 -4.20 -7.18
CA ASN A 156 11.02 -4.46 -7.67
C ASN A 156 11.68 -5.61 -6.91
N ASN A 157 11.57 -5.64 -5.58
CA ASN A 157 12.09 -6.73 -4.76
C ASN A 157 11.43 -8.09 -5.10
N ALA A 158 10.13 -8.11 -5.38
CA ALA A 158 9.40 -9.33 -5.72
C ALA A 158 9.65 -9.83 -7.16
N VAL A 159 9.89 -8.95 -8.14
CA VAL A 159 10.23 -9.37 -9.52
C VAL A 159 11.72 -9.69 -9.71
N ARG A 160 12.61 -9.27 -8.79
CA ARG A 160 14.07 -9.50 -8.88
C ARG A 160 14.50 -10.97 -9.13
N PRO A 161 13.84 -12.01 -8.57
CA PRO A 161 14.13 -13.40 -8.92
C PRO A 161 13.85 -13.70 -10.40
N TYR A 162 12.80 -13.09 -10.97
CA TYR A 162 12.43 -13.22 -12.38
C TYR A 162 13.36 -12.42 -13.30
N GLU A 163 13.93 -11.30 -12.85
CA GLU A 163 14.99 -10.58 -13.57
C GLU A 163 16.27 -11.44 -13.70
N LYS A 164 16.62 -12.19 -12.63
CA LYS A 164 17.73 -13.17 -12.66
C LYS A 164 17.41 -14.34 -13.60
N PHE A 165 16.22 -14.93 -13.48
CA PHE A 165 15.74 -16.02 -14.34
C PHE A 165 15.70 -15.63 -15.83
N ALA A 166 15.22 -14.42 -16.16
CA ALA A 166 15.25 -13.90 -17.53
C ALA A 166 16.69 -13.90 -18.07
N LYS A 167 17.63 -13.31 -17.33
CA LYS A 167 19.04 -13.23 -17.73
C LYS A 167 19.69 -14.62 -17.89
N GLU A 168 19.31 -15.59 -17.06
CA GLU A 168 19.79 -16.99 -17.16
C GLU A 168 19.27 -17.72 -18.41
N LEU A 169 18.13 -17.28 -18.98
CA LEU A 169 17.60 -17.74 -20.26
C LEU A 169 18.01 -16.87 -21.47
N GLY A 170 18.83 -15.83 -21.26
CA GLY A 170 19.16 -14.85 -22.31
C GLY A 170 18.01 -13.89 -22.66
N LEU A 171 16.95 -13.85 -21.84
CA LEU A 171 15.77 -13.00 -22.01
C LEU A 171 15.89 -11.70 -21.20
N THR A 172 15.10 -10.68 -21.58
CA THR A 172 14.98 -9.42 -20.82
C THR A 172 13.59 -9.29 -20.18
N LEU A 173 13.53 -9.14 -18.85
CA LEU A 173 12.28 -8.88 -18.14
C LEU A 173 11.75 -7.49 -18.49
N THR A 174 10.61 -7.44 -19.17
CA THR A 174 10.04 -6.21 -19.73
C THR A 174 8.72 -5.86 -19.05
N ARG A 175 8.70 -4.69 -18.40
CA ARG A 175 7.58 -4.17 -17.61
C ARG A 175 6.54 -3.52 -18.53
N LEU A 176 5.37 -4.13 -18.68
CA LEU A 176 4.28 -3.62 -19.50
C LEU A 176 3.43 -2.67 -18.65
N LEU A 177 3.29 -1.42 -19.08
CA LEU A 177 2.82 -0.30 -18.25
C LEU A 177 1.67 0.49 -18.89
N GLY A 178 0.55 0.59 -18.16
CA GLY A 178 -0.62 1.39 -18.56
C GLY A 178 -0.52 2.90 -18.30
N SER A 179 0.68 3.47 -18.27
CA SER A 179 0.84 4.94 -18.15
C SER A 179 0.59 5.60 -19.50
N ARG A 180 -0.28 6.61 -19.54
CA ARG A 180 -0.66 7.32 -20.77
C ARG A 180 -0.19 8.77 -20.74
N TYR A 181 0.27 9.28 -21.89
CA TYR A 181 0.83 10.62 -22.00
C TYR A 181 -0.18 11.71 -21.60
N LYS A 182 -1.42 11.60 -22.10
CA LYS A 182 -2.52 12.54 -21.81
C LYS A 182 -3.21 12.32 -20.44
N GLU A 183 -2.69 11.47 -19.55
CA GLU A 183 -3.31 11.26 -18.23
C GLU A 183 -3.14 12.47 -17.30
N SER A 184 -1.95 13.10 -17.29
CA SER A 184 -1.72 14.39 -16.63
C SER A 184 -0.39 15.01 -17.07
N LEU A 185 -0.25 16.33 -16.93
CA LEU A 185 0.99 17.07 -17.23
C LEU A 185 2.22 16.50 -16.50
N ASN A 186 2.05 15.97 -15.28
CA ASN A 186 3.14 15.37 -14.51
C ASN A 186 3.48 13.94 -14.98
N ARG A 187 2.51 13.18 -15.53
CA ARG A 187 2.82 11.90 -16.19
C ARG A 187 3.53 12.12 -17.52
N GLY A 188 3.03 13.02 -18.37
CA GLY A 188 3.69 13.39 -19.63
C GLY A 188 5.16 13.77 -19.42
N ARG A 189 5.42 14.76 -18.55
CA ARG A 189 6.79 15.20 -18.18
C ARG A 189 7.70 14.12 -17.57
N ASN A 190 7.16 13.00 -17.09
CA ASN A 190 7.97 11.88 -16.61
C ASN A 190 8.21 10.86 -17.72
N LEU A 191 7.19 10.60 -18.54
CA LEU A 191 7.30 9.78 -19.75
C LEU A 191 8.29 10.39 -20.76
N ASP A 192 8.30 11.72 -20.93
CA ASP A 192 9.26 12.46 -21.75
C ASP A 192 10.72 12.19 -21.34
N LYS A 193 11.00 12.11 -20.03
CA LYS A 193 12.36 11.83 -19.49
C LYS A 193 12.81 10.40 -19.73
N GLU A 194 11.84 9.49 -19.91
CA GLU A 194 12.09 8.10 -20.27
C GLU A 194 12.10 7.88 -21.79
N CYS A 195 11.84 8.92 -22.60
CA CYS A 195 11.59 8.83 -24.05
C CYS A 195 10.45 7.86 -24.42
N ALA A 196 9.46 7.69 -23.54
CA ALA A 196 8.42 6.68 -23.65
C ALA A 196 7.54 6.80 -24.91
N ASN A 197 7.20 5.66 -25.52
CA ASN A 197 6.28 5.55 -26.66
C ASN A 197 5.61 4.15 -26.71
N GLU A 198 4.62 3.93 -27.58
CA GLU A 198 3.94 2.63 -27.76
C GLU A 198 4.58 1.64 -28.77
N PHE A 199 5.71 2.01 -29.37
CA PHE A 199 6.33 1.27 -30.48
C PHE A 199 7.60 0.53 -30.07
N GLU A 200 8.36 1.03 -29.09
CA GLU A 200 9.70 0.55 -28.76
C GLU A 200 9.81 0.04 -27.31
N VAL A 201 10.67 -0.96 -27.12
CA VAL A 201 11.05 -1.45 -25.78
C VAL A 201 12.18 -0.59 -25.25
N ILE A 202 11.93 0.08 -24.11
CA ILE A 202 12.75 1.18 -23.60
C ILE A 202 13.42 0.77 -22.29
N THR A 203 14.71 1.05 -22.13
CA THR A 203 15.44 0.80 -20.87
C THR A 203 15.84 2.10 -20.20
N TYR A 204 15.24 2.38 -19.04
CA TYR A 204 15.49 3.59 -18.25
C TYR A 204 15.80 3.23 -16.79
N ASN A 205 16.85 3.83 -16.21
CA ASN A 205 17.35 3.53 -14.87
C ASN A 205 17.50 2.03 -14.56
N GLY A 206 18.00 1.26 -15.55
CA GLY A 206 18.19 -0.20 -15.43
C GLY A 206 16.90 -1.03 -15.51
N GLN A 207 15.76 -0.42 -15.82
CA GLN A 207 14.48 -1.11 -15.99
C GLN A 207 14.01 -1.07 -17.45
N THR A 208 13.76 -2.24 -18.02
CA THR A 208 13.18 -2.39 -19.36
C THR A 208 11.65 -2.34 -19.29
N LYS A 209 11.03 -1.56 -20.17
CA LYS A 209 9.61 -1.14 -20.12
C LYS A 209 9.01 -1.05 -21.53
N LEU A 210 7.68 -1.16 -21.61
CA LEU A 210 6.89 -0.91 -22.82
C LEU A 210 5.53 -0.31 -22.41
N TYR A 211 4.97 0.59 -23.24
CA TYR A 211 3.75 1.36 -22.92
C TYR A 211 2.65 1.17 -23.98
N PRO A 212 1.95 0.02 -24.03
CA PRO A 212 1.09 -0.35 -25.17
C PRO A 212 -0.09 0.60 -25.45
N ILE A 213 -0.52 1.34 -24.43
CA ILE A 213 -1.63 2.31 -24.50
C ILE A 213 -1.17 3.77 -24.35
N TYR A 214 0.13 4.06 -24.56
CA TYR A 214 0.75 5.38 -24.34
C TYR A 214 -0.06 6.58 -24.86
N SER A 215 -0.50 6.50 -26.11
CA SER A 215 -1.22 7.55 -26.83
C SER A 215 -2.75 7.53 -26.63
N TRP A 216 -3.28 6.58 -25.86
CA TRP A 216 -4.73 6.42 -25.66
C TRP A 216 -5.31 7.52 -24.77
N GLU A 217 -6.54 7.92 -25.08
CA GLU A 217 -7.37 8.85 -24.32
C GLU A 217 -8.07 8.12 -23.15
N ASN A 218 -8.73 8.87 -22.26
CA ASN A 218 -9.55 8.28 -21.20
C ASN A 218 -10.73 7.46 -21.76
N GLN A 219 -11.32 7.94 -22.85
CA GLN A 219 -12.43 7.32 -23.55
C GLN A 219 -12.02 6.00 -24.23
N ASP A 220 -10.87 5.95 -24.91
CA ASP A 220 -10.36 4.72 -25.56
C ASP A 220 -10.26 3.55 -24.57
N VAL A 221 -9.75 3.83 -23.36
CA VAL A 221 -9.61 2.82 -22.30
C VAL A 221 -10.97 2.34 -21.81
N TRP A 222 -11.93 3.25 -21.61
CA TRP A 222 -13.28 2.87 -21.17
C TRP A 222 -14.04 2.10 -22.25
N ASP A 223 -14.04 2.55 -23.49
CA ASP A 223 -14.73 1.86 -24.59
C ASP A 223 -14.13 0.47 -24.84
N TYR A 224 -12.79 0.30 -24.77
CA TYR A 224 -12.19 -1.02 -24.79
C TYR A 224 -12.69 -1.89 -23.63
N LEU A 225 -12.69 -1.38 -22.39
CA LEU A 225 -13.16 -2.14 -21.23
C LEU A 225 -14.66 -2.48 -21.28
N LEU A 226 -15.48 -1.68 -21.97
CA LEU A 226 -16.93 -1.88 -22.10
C LEU A 226 -17.31 -2.83 -23.25
N PHE A 227 -16.56 -2.80 -24.35
CA PHE A 227 -16.89 -3.47 -25.62
C PHE A 227 -15.91 -4.57 -26.03
N CYS A 228 -14.90 -4.89 -25.22
CA CYS A 228 -14.02 -6.00 -25.54
C CYS A 228 -14.70 -7.37 -25.43
N GLU A 229 -14.31 -8.28 -26.31
CA GLU A 229 -14.88 -9.62 -26.46
C GLU A 229 -13.77 -10.67 -26.45
N GLU A 230 -14.04 -11.83 -25.84
CA GLU A 230 -13.13 -12.99 -25.79
C GLU A 230 -13.25 -13.85 -27.06
N VAL A 231 -13.20 -13.18 -28.21
CA VAL A 231 -13.43 -13.75 -29.54
C VAL A 231 -12.23 -13.43 -30.44
N ASP A 232 -11.60 -14.50 -30.93
CA ASP A 232 -10.48 -14.44 -31.87
C ASP A 232 -10.80 -13.55 -33.09
N ASP A 233 -9.89 -12.62 -33.41
CA ASP A 233 -9.97 -11.64 -34.52
C ASP A 233 -11.14 -10.63 -34.49
N SER A 234 -11.83 -10.51 -33.35
CA SER A 234 -12.87 -9.49 -33.13
C SER A 234 -12.37 -8.04 -33.26
N ASP A 235 -13.30 -7.08 -33.36
CA ASP A 235 -12.96 -5.66 -33.49
C ASP A 235 -12.32 -5.06 -32.22
N PHE A 236 -12.58 -5.68 -31.05
CA PHE A 236 -12.09 -5.25 -29.74
C PHE A 236 -11.60 -6.45 -28.92
N GLU A 237 -10.62 -7.19 -29.43
CA GLU A 237 -10.21 -8.44 -28.78
C GLU A 237 -9.69 -8.25 -27.34
N GLY A 238 -10.20 -9.07 -26.41
CA GLY A 238 -9.86 -9.04 -24.99
C GLY A 238 -9.86 -10.40 -24.31
N THR A 239 -9.58 -10.42 -23.00
CA THR A 239 -9.53 -11.65 -22.21
C THR A 239 -10.87 -12.08 -21.61
N LYS A 240 -11.92 -11.28 -21.80
CA LYS A 240 -13.30 -11.53 -21.36
C LYS A 240 -14.28 -10.66 -22.15
N ASN A 241 -15.57 -10.97 -22.05
CA ASN A 241 -16.65 -10.12 -22.58
C ASN A 241 -16.97 -9.00 -21.59
N GLY A 242 -16.28 -7.86 -21.71
CA GLY A 242 -16.48 -6.66 -20.90
C GLY A 242 -15.97 -6.74 -19.45
N PHE A 243 -15.27 -5.69 -19.01
CA PHE A 243 -14.80 -5.51 -17.63
C PHE A 243 -15.86 -4.81 -16.76
N TYR A 244 -17.08 -5.36 -16.73
CA TYR A 244 -18.19 -4.78 -15.97
C TYR A 244 -17.94 -4.74 -14.45
N SER A 245 -17.12 -5.65 -13.92
CA SER A 245 -16.63 -5.61 -12.54
C SER A 245 -15.73 -4.39 -12.26
N THR A 246 -14.85 -4.02 -13.20
CA THR A 246 -14.07 -2.78 -13.14
C THR A 246 -14.98 -1.56 -13.17
N LEU A 247 -16.00 -1.54 -14.05
CA LEU A 247 -16.99 -0.46 -14.07
C LEU A 247 -17.72 -0.35 -12.72
N GLN A 248 -18.23 -1.45 -12.19
CA GLN A 248 -18.94 -1.48 -10.90
C GLN A 248 -18.07 -0.91 -9.77
N PHE A 249 -16.80 -1.31 -9.68
CA PHE A 249 -15.87 -0.77 -8.69
C PHE A 249 -15.71 0.76 -8.79
N TYR A 250 -15.57 1.31 -10.02
CA TYR A 250 -15.55 2.77 -10.21
C TYR A 250 -16.92 3.44 -10.01
N ASN A 251 -18.04 2.73 -10.14
CA ASN A 251 -19.36 3.23 -9.77
C ASN A 251 -19.50 3.37 -8.26
N GLU A 252 -19.15 2.34 -7.50
CA GLU A 252 -19.22 2.33 -6.03
C GLU A 252 -18.35 3.44 -5.42
N LEU A 253 -17.10 3.59 -5.88
CA LEU A 253 -16.22 4.70 -5.46
C LEU A 253 -16.84 6.09 -5.69
N ASN A 254 -17.67 6.25 -6.72
CA ASN A 254 -18.33 7.52 -7.10
C ASN A 254 -19.82 7.59 -6.71
N GLY A 255 -20.29 6.76 -5.76
CA GLY A 255 -21.67 6.83 -5.24
C GLY A 255 -22.75 6.45 -6.26
N GLY A 256 -22.41 5.63 -7.26
CA GLY A 256 -23.31 5.19 -8.33
C GLY A 256 -23.36 6.11 -9.56
N GLU A 257 -22.73 7.29 -9.53
CA GLU A 257 -22.88 8.31 -10.59
C GLU A 257 -21.84 8.23 -11.73
N CYS A 258 -20.97 7.21 -11.78
CA CYS A 258 -19.91 7.10 -12.80
C CYS A 258 -20.47 6.79 -14.21
N SER A 259 -20.42 7.80 -15.10
CA SER A 259 -20.93 7.78 -16.47
C SER A 259 -19.90 7.30 -17.50
N ALA A 260 -19.17 6.22 -17.20
CA ALA A 260 -18.10 5.71 -18.06
C ALA A 260 -18.59 5.45 -19.50
N GLY A 261 -17.93 6.08 -20.47
CA GLY A 261 -18.28 5.95 -21.90
C GLY A 261 -19.56 6.68 -22.34
N VAL A 262 -20.29 7.36 -21.46
CA VAL A 262 -21.59 8.00 -21.79
C VAL A 262 -21.45 9.49 -22.15
N THR A 263 -20.42 10.17 -21.64
CA THR A 263 -20.21 11.62 -21.81
C THR A 263 -18.72 11.97 -21.91
N GLU A 264 -18.34 12.94 -22.76
CA GLU A 264 -16.95 13.43 -22.90
C GLU A 264 -16.31 13.80 -21.55
N LYS A 265 -17.13 14.33 -20.64
CA LYS A 265 -16.83 14.43 -19.21
C LYS A 265 -17.39 13.20 -18.51
N SER A 266 -16.61 12.12 -18.43
CA SER A 266 -16.97 10.98 -17.58
C SER A 266 -16.82 11.39 -16.12
N SER A 267 -17.86 11.28 -15.30
CA SER A 267 -17.80 11.60 -13.85
C SER A 267 -16.77 10.74 -13.08
N CYS A 268 -16.36 9.61 -13.65
CA CYS A 268 -15.28 8.74 -13.18
C CYS A 268 -13.86 9.35 -13.26
N MET A 269 -13.73 10.67 -13.47
CA MET A 269 -12.44 11.37 -13.60
C MET A 269 -11.88 11.82 -12.23
N GLY A 270 -10.66 11.38 -11.92
CA GLY A 270 -9.90 11.87 -10.77
C GLY A 270 -10.24 11.24 -9.42
N THR A 271 -11.17 10.27 -9.39
CA THR A 271 -11.37 9.36 -8.26
C THR A 271 -10.05 8.64 -7.96
N ARG A 272 -9.51 8.76 -6.74
CA ARG A 272 -8.24 8.13 -6.35
C ARG A 272 -8.50 6.75 -5.79
N ASP A 273 -8.23 5.72 -6.59
CA ASP A 273 -8.60 4.33 -6.35
C ASP A 273 -7.79 3.64 -5.23
N GLY A 274 -8.24 3.88 -3.99
CA GLY A 274 -8.52 2.76 -3.08
C GLY A 274 -7.38 2.24 -2.21
N CYS A 275 -6.62 3.12 -1.55
CA CYS A 275 -6.05 2.76 -0.24
C CYS A 275 -6.74 3.55 0.88
N TRP A 276 -7.15 2.87 1.95
CA TRP A 276 -8.02 3.44 2.98
C TRP A 276 -7.34 4.56 3.79
N ASN A 277 -6.01 4.59 3.81
CA ASN A 277 -5.19 5.68 4.37
C ASN A 277 -4.69 6.68 3.30
N CYS A 278 -5.36 6.81 2.15
CA CYS A 278 -4.94 7.76 1.11
C CYS A 278 -5.21 9.22 1.51
N PHE A 279 -4.17 10.00 1.79
CA PHE A 279 -4.26 11.46 1.82
C PHE A 279 -3.21 12.14 0.93
N ALA A 280 -3.09 11.61 -0.30
CA ALA A 280 -2.66 12.39 -1.46
C ALA A 280 -3.71 13.45 -1.87
N SER A 281 -4.93 13.37 -1.34
CA SER A 281 -5.93 14.43 -1.31
C SER A 281 -6.43 14.65 0.12
N ASP A 282 -6.64 15.93 0.40
CA ASP A 282 -7.31 16.58 1.52
C ASP A 282 -8.82 16.33 1.63
N LYS A 283 -9.50 15.90 0.54
CA LYS A 283 -10.96 15.65 0.56
C LYS A 283 -11.33 14.74 1.75
N PRO A 284 -12.26 15.13 2.64
CA PRO A 284 -12.64 14.32 3.78
C PRO A 284 -13.33 13.03 3.35
N TYR A 285 -14.10 13.10 2.26
CA TYR A 285 -15.00 12.06 1.76
C TYR A 285 -14.51 11.49 0.41
N LEU A 286 -13.31 10.87 0.38
CA LEU A 286 -12.77 10.30 -0.86
C LEU A 286 -13.61 9.13 -1.41
N ASP A 287 -13.94 8.16 -0.54
CA ASP A 287 -14.63 6.92 -0.94
C ASP A 287 -16.06 6.86 -0.38
N LYS A 288 -16.74 8.02 -0.22
CA LYS A 288 -18.04 8.09 0.46
C LYS A 288 -19.10 7.16 -0.13
N GLY A 289 -19.18 7.06 -1.46
CA GLY A 289 -20.09 6.12 -2.11
C GLY A 289 -19.81 4.66 -1.74
N LEU A 290 -18.53 4.28 -1.67
CA LEU A 290 -18.13 2.94 -1.26
C LEU A 290 -18.51 2.66 0.19
N TYR A 291 -18.38 3.63 1.10
CA TYR A 291 -18.82 3.49 2.50
C TYR A 291 -20.35 3.54 2.67
N GLU A 292 -21.09 4.18 1.76
CA GLU A 292 -22.55 4.12 1.72
C GLU A 292 -23.06 2.76 1.20
N SER A 293 -22.36 2.15 0.24
CA SER A 293 -22.63 0.78 -0.23
C SER A 293 -22.09 -0.30 0.71
N ASN A 294 -21.05 -0.01 1.51
CA ASN A 294 -20.39 -0.95 2.43
C ASN A 294 -20.23 -0.31 3.84
N PRO A 295 -21.32 -0.18 4.63
CA PRO A 295 -21.32 0.61 5.87
C PRO A 295 -20.35 0.12 6.95
N HIS A 296 -19.99 -1.16 6.96
CA HIS A 296 -19.01 -1.72 7.90
C HIS A 296 -17.58 -1.23 7.64
N LEU A 297 -17.27 -0.75 6.43
CA LEU A 297 -15.98 -0.16 6.09
C LEU A 297 -15.89 1.33 6.46
N ALA A 298 -17.00 2.00 6.77
CA ALA A 298 -17.03 3.42 7.13
C ALA A 298 -16.04 3.84 8.25
N PRO A 299 -15.76 3.01 9.29
CA PRO A 299 -14.73 3.33 10.30
C PRO A 299 -13.33 3.56 9.73
N LEU A 300 -12.99 3.01 8.56
CA LEU A 300 -11.73 3.29 7.87
C LEU A 300 -11.67 4.73 7.33
N GLY A 301 -12.77 5.22 6.76
CA GLY A 301 -12.91 6.61 6.33
C GLY A 301 -12.82 7.59 7.51
N GLU A 302 -13.44 7.23 8.63
CA GLU A 302 -13.37 8.00 9.88
C GLU A 302 -11.96 8.02 10.48
N PHE A 303 -11.27 6.87 10.49
CA PHE A 303 -9.88 6.74 10.96
C PHE A 303 -8.91 7.52 10.07
N ARG A 304 -9.10 7.48 8.75
CA ARG A 304 -8.40 8.34 7.78
C ARG A 304 -8.62 9.82 8.09
N ARG A 305 -9.85 10.25 8.39
CA ARG A 305 -10.15 11.65 8.72
C ARG A 305 -9.54 12.07 10.07
N PHE A 306 -9.57 11.19 11.07
CA PHE A 306 -8.83 11.39 12.32
C PHE A 306 -7.33 11.61 12.07
N MET A 307 -6.70 10.77 11.25
CA MET A 307 -5.28 10.93 10.94
C MET A 307 -4.98 12.22 10.19
N LEU A 308 -5.79 12.57 9.17
CA LEU A 308 -5.68 13.81 8.39
C LEU A 308 -5.60 15.07 9.27
N GLU A 309 -6.56 15.24 10.17
CA GLU A 309 -6.67 16.41 11.06
C GLU A 309 -5.51 16.52 12.04
N ASN A 310 -4.88 15.40 12.40
CA ASN A 310 -3.85 15.32 13.43
C ASN A 310 -2.40 15.25 12.91
N ASN A 311 -2.18 14.90 11.63
CA ASN A 311 -0.83 14.72 11.09
C ASN A 311 -0.03 16.03 10.97
N ILE A 312 -0.64 17.13 10.53
CA ILE A 312 0.09 18.41 10.39
C ILE A 312 0.27 19.15 11.71
N ASP A 313 -0.42 18.72 12.76
CA ASP A 313 -0.43 19.37 14.07
C ASP A 313 0.95 19.27 14.74
N ALA A 314 1.51 20.44 15.10
CA ALA A 314 2.77 20.56 15.83
C ALA A 314 2.70 19.98 17.25
N PHE A 315 1.50 19.86 17.85
CA PHE A 315 1.31 19.26 19.18
C PHE A 315 1.30 17.73 19.17
N ASN A 316 1.18 17.11 17.98
CA ASN A 316 1.30 15.66 17.80
C ASN A 316 2.73 15.23 17.38
N ARG A 317 3.75 15.96 17.84
CA ARG A 317 5.15 15.85 17.41
C ARG A 317 6.13 15.57 18.54
N SER A 318 7.06 14.64 18.30
CA SER A 318 8.23 14.42 19.16
C SER A 318 9.39 15.30 18.69
N HIS A 319 9.89 16.13 19.60
CA HIS A 319 11.07 16.97 19.40
C HIS A 319 12.35 16.35 19.99
N ILE A 320 12.25 15.17 20.60
CA ILE A 320 13.44 14.41 21.02
C ILE A 320 14.20 13.96 19.76
N PRO A 321 15.54 14.06 19.72
CA PRO A 321 16.32 13.61 18.57
C PRO A 321 16.06 12.16 18.17
N THR A 322 16.32 11.81 16.92
CA THR A 322 16.25 10.42 16.45
C THR A 322 17.62 9.75 16.40
N SER A 323 18.70 10.51 16.23
CA SER A 323 20.10 10.06 16.35
C SER A 323 20.72 10.61 17.64
N ALA A 324 21.94 10.16 17.97
CA ALA A 324 22.68 10.73 19.10
C ALA A 324 23.10 12.17 18.81
N SER A 325 22.34 13.10 19.36
CA SER A 325 22.50 14.54 19.24
C SER A 325 21.93 15.20 20.51
N ASN A 326 22.47 16.36 20.86
CA ASN A 326 21.92 17.29 21.84
C ASN A 326 21.08 18.40 21.18
N TYR A 327 20.96 18.41 19.85
CA TYR A 327 20.10 19.31 19.08
C TYR A 327 19.05 18.56 18.25
N THR A 328 17.91 19.20 17.99
CA THR A 328 16.95 18.77 16.95
C THR A 328 16.20 19.95 16.34
N ARG A 329 15.89 19.85 15.04
CA ARG A 329 15.14 20.87 14.31
C ARG A 329 13.73 21.02 14.89
N TYR A 330 13.22 22.25 14.93
CA TYR A 330 11.83 22.51 15.31
C TYR A 330 10.81 21.84 14.37
N SER A 331 11.23 21.42 13.17
CA SER A 331 10.45 20.57 12.26
C SER A 331 10.06 19.18 12.82
N ALA A 332 10.49 18.86 14.04
CA ALA A 332 10.33 17.59 14.73
C ALA A 332 11.07 16.41 14.06
N SER A 333 11.25 15.35 14.83
CA SER A 333 11.95 14.13 14.40
C SER A 333 10.98 13.01 14.03
N SER A 334 9.80 13.01 14.65
CA SER A 334 8.75 11.99 14.51
C SER A 334 7.41 12.52 15.05
N HIS A 335 6.32 11.77 14.86
CA HIS A 335 5.08 12.00 15.63
C HIS A 335 5.29 11.72 17.14
N SER A 336 4.45 12.31 17.99
CA SER A 336 4.51 12.08 19.44
C SER A 336 3.94 10.71 19.83
N GLY A 337 4.49 10.13 20.90
CA GLY A 337 4.12 8.79 21.35
C GLY A 337 2.65 8.61 21.68
N ALA A 338 1.99 9.65 22.22
CA ALA A 338 0.55 9.63 22.48
C ALA A 338 -0.26 9.52 21.20
N TYR A 339 0.06 10.30 20.16
CA TYR A 339 -0.66 10.21 18.88
C TYR A 339 -0.38 8.88 18.15
N LEU A 340 0.84 8.36 18.22
CA LEU A 340 1.16 7.01 17.71
C LEU A 340 0.39 5.90 18.47
N LEU A 341 0.21 6.08 19.78
CA LEU A 341 -0.57 5.18 20.63
C LEU A 341 -2.08 5.26 20.31
N ASP A 342 -2.60 6.45 20.04
CA ASP A 342 -3.99 6.65 19.63
C ASP A 342 -4.27 6.03 18.25
N ILE A 343 -3.35 6.14 17.29
CA ILE A 343 -3.43 5.43 15.99
C ILE A 343 -3.50 3.91 16.21
N LEU A 344 -2.63 3.35 17.05
CA LEU A 344 -2.62 1.91 17.34
C LEU A 344 -3.93 1.46 18.01
N ARG A 345 -4.40 2.21 19.01
CA ARG A 345 -5.63 1.95 19.77
C ARG A 345 -6.87 1.97 18.89
N ILE A 346 -7.02 2.98 18.04
CA ILE A 346 -8.17 3.13 17.15
C ILE A 346 -8.14 2.03 16.07
N GLY A 347 -6.98 1.78 15.44
CA GLY A 347 -6.86 0.74 14.41
C GLY A 347 -7.15 -0.67 14.94
N LEU A 348 -6.63 -1.03 16.11
CA LEU A 348 -6.97 -2.29 16.78
C LEU A 348 -8.45 -2.36 17.20
N THR A 349 -9.04 -1.25 17.64
CA THR A 349 -10.48 -1.18 17.98
C THR A 349 -11.36 -1.43 16.75
N ILE A 350 -10.98 -0.90 15.59
CA ILE A 350 -11.68 -1.14 14.31
C ILE A 350 -11.55 -2.61 13.89
N GLN A 351 -10.33 -3.16 13.90
CA GLN A 351 -10.05 -4.54 13.53
C GLN A 351 -10.81 -5.54 14.41
N VAL A 352 -10.82 -5.38 15.73
CA VAL A 352 -11.56 -6.29 16.63
C VAL A 352 -13.08 -6.15 16.46
N ARG A 353 -13.60 -4.95 16.20
CA ARG A 353 -15.04 -4.76 15.88
C ARG A 353 -15.45 -5.41 14.56
N GLU A 354 -14.53 -5.46 13.60
CA GLU A 354 -14.71 -6.18 12.34
C GLU A 354 -14.70 -7.70 12.55
N GLU A 355 -13.79 -8.24 13.37
CA GLU A 355 -13.85 -9.65 13.78
C GLU A 355 -15.16 -9.97 14.52
N GLU A 356 -15.62 -9.08 15.40
CA GLU A 356 -16.92 -9.20 16.08
C GLU A 356 -18.09 -9.14 15.09
N ARG A 357 -17.99 -8.41 13.97
CA ARG A 357 -18.98 -8.40 12.88
C ARG A 357 -18.98 -9.74 12.14
N ALA A 358 -17.84 -10.18 11.63
CA ALA A 358 -17.67 -11.45 10.93
C ALA A 358 -18.23 -12.65 11.73
N LYS A 359 -17.94 -12.72 13.04
CA LYS A 359 -18.47 -13.75 13.95
C LYS A 359 -20.01 -13.73 14.02
N ARG A 360 -20.64 -12.55 14.07
CA ARG A 360 -22.11 -12.41 14.05
C ARG A 360 -22.75 -12.81 12.71
N GLU A 361 -22.11 -12.53 11.58
CA GLU A 361 -22.57 -13.00 10.26
C GLU A 361 -22.60 -14.52 10.20
N VAL A 362 -21.52 -15.18 10.69
CA VAL A 362 -21.43 -16.64 10.79
C VAL A 362 -22.56 -17.22 11.66
N GLU A 363 -22.93 -16.54 12.74
CA GLU A 363 -24.07 -16.93 13.60
C GLU A 363 -25.42 -16.73 12.91
N LEU A 364 -25.62 -15.61 12.19
CA LEU A 364 -26.83 -15.33 11.41
C LEU A 364 -27.03 -16.34 10.26
N VAL A 365 -25.96 -16.70 9.55
CA VAL A 365 -26.00 -17.72 8.48
C VAL A 365 -26.32 -19.10 9.06
N LYS A 366 -25.64 -19.50 10.15
CA LYS A 366 -25.89 -20.80 10.80
C LYS A 366 -27.28 -20.94 11.44
N SER A 367 -27.89 -19.83 11.84
CA SER A 367 -29.24 -19.81 12.41
C SER A 367 -30.36 -19.63 11.38
N GLY A 368 -30.02 -19.41 10.10
CA GLY A 368 -31.01 -19.12 9.05
C GLY A 368 -31.67 -17.74 9.17
N LEU A 369 -31.05 -16.82 9.93
CA LEU A 369 -31.54 -15.45 10.16
C LEU A 369 -30.85 -14.41 9.26
N HIS A 370 -29.85 -14.81 8.48
CA HIS A 370 -29.19 -13.93 7.52
C HIS A 370 -30.09 -13.65 6.30
N LEU A 371 -30.30 -12.36 5.99
CA LEU A 371 -31.27 -11.94 4.96
C LEU A 371 -30.79 -12.18 3.51
N ASP A 372 -29.48 -12.26 3.29
CA ASP A 372 -28.84 -12.46 1.98
C ASP A 372 -27.64 -13.40 2.13
N VAL A 373 -27.91 -14.71 2.22
CA VAL A 373 -26.88 -15.73 2.53
C VAL A 373 -25.77 -15.76 1.48
N ASP A 374 -26.11 -15.52 0.21
CA ASP A 374 -25.16 -15.60 -0.91
C ASP A 374 -24.10 -14.47 -0.87
N ASN A 375 -24.41 -13.34 -0.23
CA ASN A 375 -23.51 -12.19 -0.06
C ASN A 375 -23.02 -12.00 1.39
N ALA A 376 -23.25 -12.96 2.29
CA ALA A 376 -22.90 -12.87 3.71
C ALA A 376 -21.38 -12.70 3.95
N ARG A 377 -20.97 -11.68 4.72
CA ARG A 377 -19.55 -11.32 4.88
C ARG A 377 -18.94 -11.99 6.10
N THR A 378 -18.91 -13.33 6.08
CA THR A 378 -18.56 -14.19 7.22
C THR A 378 -17.10 -14.12 7.69
N GLU A 379 -16.19 -13.58 6.87
CA GLU A 379 -14.78 -13.39 7.23
C GLU A 379 -14.46 -11.93 7.59
N PRO A 380 -13.45 -11.65 8.44
CA PRO A 380 -13.01 -10.28 8.75
C PRO A 380 -12.25 -9.66 7.57
N GLU A 381 -12.67 -8.49 7.10
CA GLU A 381 -12.08 -7.81 5.93
C GLU A 381 -11.07 -6.71 6.29
N ILE A 382 -11.13 -6.20 7.52
CA ILE A 382 -10.29 -5.09 8.00
C ILE A 382 -9.17 -5.62 8.90
N VAL A 383 -8.02 -5.92 8.31
CA VAL A 383 -6.78 -6.20 9.05
C VAL A 383 -5.83 -5.01 8.88
N ILE A 384 -5.67 -4.23 9.95
CA ILE A 384 -4.78 -3.06 9.98
C ILE A 384 -3.41 -3.45 10.53
N PHE A 385 -3.37 -4.27 11.59
CA PHE A 385 -2.14 -4.71 12.25
C PHE A 385 -2.12 -6.24 12.43
N THR A 386 -1.03 -6.86 11.98
CA THR A 386 -0.68 -8.25 12.30
C THR A 386 0.13 -8.32 13.59
N PRO A 387 0.18 -9.48 14.28
CA PRO A 387 1.06 -9.70 15.43
C PRO A 387 2.52 -9.26 15.22
N LYS A 388 3.05 -9.47 14.00
CA LYS A 388 4.40 -9.05 13.57
C LYS A 388 4.56 -7.52 13.53
N ASP A 389 3.53 -6.78 13.13
CA ASP A 389 3.56 -5.31 13.19
C ASP A 389 3.59 -4.83 14.64
N ILE A 390 2.73 -5.40 15.51
CA ILE A 390 2.68 -5.04 16.93
C ILE A 390 4.04 -5.26 17.59
N ALA A 391 4.68 -6.40 17.32
CA ALA A 391 6.02 -6.72 17.80
C ALA A 391 7.08 -5.69 17.38
N PHE A 392 7.07 -5.25 16.11
CA PHE A 392 8.04 -4.28 15.62
C PHE A 392 7.74 -2.84 16.06
N ILE A 393 6.45 -2.46 16.19
CA ILE A 393 6.02 -1.20 16.80
C ILE A 393 6.49 -1.16 18.27
N ASP A 394 6.31 -2.25 19.01
CA ASP A 394 6.74 -2.36 20.41
C ASP A 394 8.26 -2.22 20.58
N TYR A 395 9.03 -2.93 19.73
CA TYR A 395 10.48 -2.78 19.64
C TYR A 395 10.88 -1.34 19.28
N SER A 396 10.23 -0.74 18.28
CA SER A 396 10.53 0.61 17.81
C SER A 396 10.29 1.66 18.90
N TRP A 397 9.13 1.64 19.55
CA TRP A 397 8.78 2.59 20.61
C TRP A 397 9.78 2.56 21.78
N GLN A 398 10.20 1.37 22.20
CA GLN A 398 11.19 1.18 23.27
C GLN A 398 12.62 1.51 22.83
N SER A 399 12.99 1.25 21.58
CA SER A 399 14.29 1.65 21.00
C SER A 399 14.32 3.10 20.48
N ARG A 400 13.25 3.88 20.65
CA ARG A 400 13.19 5.31 20.27
C ARG A 400 12.79 6.25 21.42
N GLY A 401 12.49 5.75 22.61
CA GLY A 401 12.16 6.60 23.76
C GLY A 401 10.76 7.25 23.68
N LEU A 402 9.80 6.61 22.98
CA LEU A 402 8.55 7.27 22.59
C LEU A 402 7.39 7.11 23.59
N GLN A 403 7.42 6.13 24.50
CA GLN A 403 6.27 5.76 25.34
C GLN A 403 6.55 5.91 26.84
N LEU A 404 5.47 6.12 27.62
CA LEU A 404 5.51 6.22 29.08
C LEU A 404 5.69 4.88 29.80
N GLU A 405 5.35 3.77 29.14
CA GLU A 405 5.47 2.42 29.68
C GLU A 405 6.23 1.50 28.71
N PRO A 406 7.01 0.53 29.21
CA PRO A 406 7.58 -0.52 28.40
C PRO A 406 6.48 -1.44 27.86
N ASN A 407 6.77 -2.14 26.76
CA ASN A 407 5.85 -3.08 26.12
C ASN A 407 4.46 -2.49 25.77
N MET A 408 4.36 -1.16 25.58
CA MET A 408 3.09 -0.44 25.44
C MET A 408 2.25 -0.90 24.23
N ALA A 409 2.86 -1.39 23.15
CA ALA A 409 2.09 -1.91 22.02
C ALA A 409 1.53 -3.31 22.32
N ILE A 410 2.29 -4.16 23.03
CA ILE A 410 1.77 -5.43 23.57
C ILE A 410 0.63 -5.16 24.56
N LYS A 411 0.81 -4.19 25.48
CA LYS A 411 -0.22 -3.81 26.46
C LYS A 411 -1.49 -3.34 25.77
N THR A 412 -1.36 -2.52 24.73
CA THR A 412 -2.50 -2.05 23.93
C THR A 412 -3.21 -3.19 23.20
N PHE A 413 -2.47 -4.10 22.57
CA PHE A 413 -3.04 -5.31 21.96
C PHE A 413 -3.79 -6.16 23.00
N TYR A 414 -3.13 -6.48 24.13
CA TYR A 414 -3.71 -7.29 25.19
C TYR A 414 -5.00 -6.66 25.76
N GLU A 415 -4.98 -5.36 26.07
CA GLU A 415 -6.13 -4.66 26.63
C GLU A 415 -7.34 -4.59 25.67
N ILE A 416 -7.10 -4.54 24.36
CA ILE A 416 -8.18 -4.51 23.35
C ILE A 416 -8.66 -5.92 23.01
N VAL A 417 -7.75 -6.82 22.63
CA VAL A 417 -8.08 -8.17 22.13
C VAL A 417 -8.54 -9.10 23.24
N TYR A 418 -7.88 -9.06 24.42
CA TYR A 418 -8.22 -9.93 25.57
C TYR A 418 -8.93 -9.18 26.71
N GLY A 419 -8.67 -7.89 26.87
CA GLY A 419 -9.25 -7.07 27.94
C GLY A 419 -10.57 -6.38 27.59
N GLY A 420 -11.04 -6.48 26.34
CA GLY A 420 -12.30 -5.90 25.88
C GLY A 420 -12.34 -4.37 25.80
N LYS A 421 -11.22 -3.65 26.03
CA LYS A 421 -11.19 -2.19 25.89
C LYS A 421 -11.42 -1.79 24.44
N ARG A 422 -12.14 -0.70 24.20
CA ARG A 422 -12.37 -0.11 22.88
C ARG A 422 -12.00 1.37 22.97
N TYR A 423 -11.38 1.89 21.92
CA TYR A 423 -10.94 3.27 21.81
C TYR A 423 -11.59 3.91 20.57
N ASP A 424 -12.68 4.62 20.82
CA ASP A 424 -13.42 5.35 19.78
C ASP A 424 -12.69 6.61 19.32
N ILE A 425 -12.95 7.00 18.08
CA ILE A 425 -12.39 8.22 17.48
C ILE A 425 -12.97 9.44 18.23
N PRO A 426 -12.14 10.37 18.75
CA PRO A 426 -12.63 11.52 19.51
C PRO A 426 -13.62 12.38 18.72
N ALA A 427 -14.69 12.82 19.38
CA ALA A 427 -15.62 13.79 18.83
C ALA A 427 -14.87 15.08 18.45
N GLY A 428 -15.09 15.57 17.22
CA GLY A 428 -14.32 16.70 16.67
C GLY A 428 -12.96 16.32 16.05
N TYR A 429 -12.56 15.04 16.07
CA TYR A 429 -11.35 14.44 15.47
C TYR A 429 -10.00 14.92 16.00
N LYS A 430 -9.83 16.21 16.28
CA LYS A 430 -8.55 16.83 16.67
C LYS A 430 -8.18 16.46 18.10
N ARG A 431 -6.95 15.98 18.29
CA ARG A 431 -6.35 15.72 19.60
C ARG A 431 -6.06 17.02 20.37
N ASN A 432 -5.84 18.13 19.66
CA ASN A 432 -5.58 19.45 20.25
C ASN A 432 -6.52 20.50 19.61
N GLY A 433 -7.21 21.31 20.43
CA GLY A 433 -8.21 22.28 19.96
C GLY A 433 -7.66 23.70 19.80
N ASN A 434 -8.15 24.43 18.77
CA ASN A 434 -7.98 25.88 18.56
C ASN A 434 -6.60 26.49 18.91
N LEU A 435 -5.53 25.87 18.42
CA LEU A 435 -4.17 26.41 18.49
C LEU A 435 -3.70 26.88 17.10
N PRO A 436 -2.97 28.01 16.99
CA PRO A 436 -2.54 28.56 15.69
C PRO A 436 -1.49 27.66 15.02
N GLU A 437 -1.59 27.50 13.69
CA GLU A 437 -0.69 26.67 12.87
C GLU A 437 0.78 27.15 12.97
N GLN A 438 1.56 26.52 13.83
CA GLN A 438 2.99 26.78 13.98
C GLN A 438 3.77 26.14 12.82
N LYS A 439 3.99 26.88 11.72
CA LYS A 439 4.73 26.37 10.56
C LYS A 439 6.19 26.03 10.95
N PRO A 440 6.58 24.74 11.03
CA PRO A 440 7.75 24.35 11.84
C PRO A 440 9.12 24.78 11.28
N ALA A 441 9.20 25.14 10.00
CA ALA A 441 10.46 25.46 9.32
C ALA A 441 11.12 26.76 9.82
N ASN A 442 10.35 27.68 10.42
CA ASN A 442 10.81 29.03 10.76
C ASN A 442 11.34 29.15 12.21
N LEU A 443 11.42 28.04 12.96
CA LEU A 443 11.55 28.04 14.43
C LEU A 443 12.88 27.42 14.93
N GLY A 444 13.85 27.21 14.04
CA GLY A 444 15.24 26.93 14.40
C GLY A 444 15.51 25.52 14.95
N ASN A 445 16.45 25.43 15.91
CA ASN A 445 16.87 24.21 16.58
C ASN A 445 16.58 24.30 18.08
N ILE A 446 16.17 23.17 18.66
CA ILE A 446 15.96 22.95 20.09
C ILE A 446 17.22 22.27 20.64
N PHE A 447 17.64 22.65 21.86
CA PHE A 447 18.81 22.11 22.55
C PHE A 447 18.42 21.36 23.83
N PHE A 448 19.12 20.25 24.11
CA PHE A 448 18.90 19.38 25.27
C PHE A 448 20.22 19.25 26.07
N PRO A 449 20.43 20.04 27.14
CA PRO A 449 21.69 20.04 27.88
C PRO A 449 22.01 18.67 28.53
N ASP A 450 20.97 17.94 28.96
CA ASP A 450 21.14 16.65 29.66
C ASP A 450 21.37 15.46 28.71
N LEU A 451 21.21 15.64 27.39
CA LEU A 451 21.55 14.61 26.40
C LEU A 451 23.07 14.58 26.19
N ASN A 452 23.76 13.84 27.06
CA ASN A 452 25.19 13.57 26.92
C ASN A 452 25.48 12.85 25.59
N THR A 453 26.27 13.50 24.72
CA THR A 453 26.77 13.03 23.42
C THR A 453 28.25 12.62 23.46
N ASN A 454 28.89 12.66 24.63
CA ASN A 454 30.24 12.09 24.76
C ASN A 454 30.17 10.55 24.59
N ASP A 455 31.20 9.97 23.98
CA ASP A 455 31.26 8.59 23.44
C ASP A 455 30.27 8.23 22.30
N THR A 456 29.37 9.13 21.88
CA THR A 456 28.55 8.86 20.68
C THR A 456 29.25 9.32 19.40
N THR A 457 30.12 8.48 18.85
CA THR A 457 30.44 8.49 17.40
C THR A 457 29.13 8.52 16.60
N GLU A 458 29.08 9.26 15.50
CA GLU A 458 27.86 9.44 14.67
C GLU A 458 27.05 8.14 14.52
N ILE A 459 25.85 8.09 15.14
CA ILE A 459 24.95 6.94 15.06
C ILE A 459 24.12 7.06 13.78
N THR A 460 24.80 6.90 12.64
CA THR A 460 24.18 6.83 11.31
C THR A 460 23.55 5.45 11.14
N LEU A 461 22.31 5.33 11.59
CA LEU A 461 21.44 4.22 11.22
C LEU A 461 20.96 4.43 9.79
N ASP A 462 20.79 3.33 9.06
CA ASP A 462 20.12 3.39 7.76
C ASP A 462 18.62 3.67 7.98
N GLU A 463 18.18 4.86 7.58
CA GLU A 463 16.76 5.25 7.59
C GLU A 463 16.01 4.68 6.37
N GLU A 464 16.71 4.12 5.37
CA GLU A 464 16.13 3.23 4.35
C GLU A 464 15.87 1.83 4.93
N LEU A 465 14.92 1.78 5.89
CA LEU A 465 14.45 0.58 6.62
C LEU A 465 14.11 -0.65 5.75
N GLU A 466 14.01 -0.48 4.44
CA GLU A 466 13.80 -1.55 3.47
C GLU A 466 14.91 -2.61 3.49
N ARG A 467 16.15 -2.23 3.82
CA ARG A 467 17.34 -3.06 3.59
C ARG A 467 17.83 -3.81 4.83
N GLY A 468 17.25 -4.99 5.03
CA GLY A 468 17.90 -6.07 5.78
C GLY A 468 17.39 -6.33 7.20
N TRP A 469 16.28 -5.71 7.62
CA TRP A 469 15.50 -6.26 8.73
C TRP A 469 14.90 -7.61 8.31
N GLN A 470 15.21 -8.64 9.08
CA GLN A 470 14.67 -9.99 8.92
C GLN A 470 13.67 -10.28 10.04
N PHE A 471 12.63 -11.03 9.70
CA PHE A 471 11.54 -11.39 10.61
C PHE A 471 11.37 -12.90 10.58
N ALA A 472 10.97 -13.49 11.70
CA ALA A 472 10.50 -14.87 11.72
C ALA A 472 9.23 -15.06 10.86
N PRO A 473 8.87 -16.31 10.51
CA PRO A 473 7.59 -16.62 9.90
C PRO A 473 6.39 -16.11 10.72
N ASP A 474 5.30 -15.75 10.04
CA ASP A 474 4.16 -15.06 10.64
C ASP A 474 3.48 -15.92 11.72
N GLU A 475 3.48 -17.25 11.53
CA GLU A 475 2.96 -18.25 12.47
C GLU A 475 3.67 -18.19 13.83
N HIS A 476 4.94 -17.77 13.88
CA HIS A 476 5.68 -17.62 15.14
C HIS A 476 5.15 -16.42 15.95
N PHE A 477 4.79 -15.32 15.27
CA PHE A 477 4.16 -14.17 15.92
C PHE A 477 2.71 -14.47 16.30
N GLU A 478 1.95 -15.16 15.46
CA GLU A 478 0.58 -15.59 15.76
C GLU A 478 0.52 -16.55 16.96
N SER A 479 1.45 -17.50 17.04
CA SER A 479 1.63 -18.40 18.20
C SER A 479 1.99 -17.65 19.49
N MET A 480 2.86 -16.63 19.40
CA MET A 480 3.17 -15.77 20.55
C MET A 480 1.95 -14.95 20.99
N PHE A 481 1.24 -14.30 20.07
CA PHE A 481 0.17 -13.36 20.39
C PHE A 481 -1.16 -14.04 20.74
N SER A 482 -1.37 -15.29 20.33
CA SER A 482 -2.48 -16.14 20.79
C SER A 482 -2.27 -16.68 22.21
N ASN A 483 -1.02 -16.75 22.69
CA ASN A 483 -0.70 -17.20 24.05
C ASN A 483 -0.87 -16.07 25.09
N LYS A 484 -2.10 -15.93 25.59
CA LYS A 484 -2.47 -14.93 26.61
C LYS A 484 -1.54 -14.92 27.82
N ALA A 485 -1.18 -16.09 28.37
CA ALA A 485 -0.34 -16.19 29.56
C ALA A 485 1.12 -15.75 29.30
N LEU A 486 1.64 -15.99 28.09
CA LEU A 486 2.94 -15.47 27.66
C LEU A 486 2.91 -13.93 27.54
N LEU A 487 1.83 -13.36 27.00
CA LEU A 487 1.68 -11.90 26.96
C LEU A 487 1.57 -11.29 28.37
N GLU A 488 0.78 -11.90 29.27
CA GLU A 488 0.69 -11.49 30.68
C GLU A 488 2.06 -11.52 31.37
N ASP A 489 2.90 -12.53 31.11
CA ASP A 489 4.27 -12.57 31.61
C ASP A 489 5.16 -11.49 30.99
N TRP A 490 5.03 -11.26 29.68
CA TRP A 490 5.80 -10.20 29.00
C TRP A 490 5.49 -8.80 29.56
N LEU A 491 4.26 -8.55 30.00
CA LEU A 491 3.81 -7.29 30.60
C LEU A 491 4.30 -7.05 32.04
N LYS A 492 4.88 -8.05 32.72
CA LYS A 492 5.52 -7.87 34.05
C LYS A 492 6.84 -7.10 33.99
N ASN A 493 7.43 -6.93 32.79
CA ASN A 493 8.69 -6.24 32.59
C ASN A 493 8.53 -4.71 32.64
N ASP A 494 9.08 -4.08 33.67
CA ASP A 494 9.11 -2.62 33.88
C ASP A 494 10.27 -1.90 33.15
N CYS A 495 11.19 -2.64 32.50
CA CYS A 495 12.36 -2.07 31.85
C CYS A 495 12.25 -2.00 30.32
N PHE A 496 12.18 -0.78 29.77
CA PHE A 496 12.15 -0.50 28.33
C PHE A 496 13.30 -1.15 27.54
N LEU A 497 14.53 -1.05 28.06
CA LEU A 497 15.72 -1.59 27.38
C LEU A 497 15.76 -3.12 27.44
N PHE A 498 15.20 -3.73 28.48
CA PHE A 498 14.99 -5.17 28.52
C PHE A 498 13.94 -5.60 27.50
N GLY A 499 12.82 -4.87 27.37
CA GLY A 499 11.78 -5.14 26.38
C GLY A 499 12.30 -5.06 24.93
N ALA A 500 12.99 -3.96 24.58
CA ALA A 500 13.66 -3.83 23.29
C ALA A 500 14.72 -4.94 23.06
N SER A 501 15.52 -5.29 24.09
CA SER A 501 16.49 -6.37 23.99
C SER A 501 15.84 -7.77 23.89
N ARG A 502 14.66 -7.98 24.47
CA ARG A 502 13.92 -9.25 24.46
C ARG A 502 13.43 -9.58 23.06
N TRP A 503 12.90 -8.60 22.34
CA TRP A 503 12.57 -8.76 20.91
C TRP A 503 13.75 -9.24 20.08
N LEU A 504 14.91 -8.59 20.19
CA LEU A 504 16.12 -8.99 19.45
C LEU A 504 16.66 -10.37 19.89
N LYS A 505 16.61 -10.69 21.19
CA LYS A 505 17.05 -11.99 21.74
C LYS A 505 16.12 -13.15 21.38
N SER A 506 14.85 -12.88 21.07
CA SER A 506 13.89 -13.92 20.67
C SER A 506 14.13 -14.49 19.27
N GLY A 507 14.95 -13.84 18.44
CA GLY A 507 15.12 -14.16 17.03
C GLY A 507 13.95 -13.74 16.12
N LEU A 508 12.78 -13.40 16.69
CA LEU A 508 11.59 -12.98 15.93
C LEU A 508 11.85 -11.73 15.07
N ILE A 509 12.65 -10.79 15.59
CA ILE A 509 13.04 -9.56 14.91
C ILE A 509 14.57 -9.50 14.87
N THR A 510 15.15 -9.64 13.67
CA THR A 510 16.60 -9.68 13.45
C THR A 510 17.05 -8.45 12.65
N PRO A 511 18.00 -7.64 13.16
CA PRO A 511 18.46 -6.42 12.49
C PRO A 511 19.44 -6.71 11.35
N PRO A 512 19.64 -5.75 10.42
CA PRO A 512 20.71 -5.86 9.41
C PRO A 512 22.07 -6.04 10.09
N MET A 513 22.87 -7.04 9.69
CA MET A 513 24.16 -7.34 10.35
C MET A 513 25.09 -6.12 10.45
N HIS A 514 25.10 -5.29 9.41
CA HIS A 514 25.91 -4.07 9.37
C HIS A 514 25.43 -2.98 10.35
N GLN A 515 24.17 -2.98 10.77
CA GLN A 515 23.59 -2.04 11.73
C GLN A 515 23.64 -2.50 13.20
N ILE A 516 24.00 -3.76 13.50
CA ILE A 516 23.98 -4.30 14.87
C ILE A 516 24.74 -3.39 15.86
N LYS A 517 25.94 -2.92 15.49
CA LYS A 517 26.75 -2.02 16.34
C LYS A 517 26.07 -0.66 16.56
N ASN A 518 25.41 -0.12 15.54
CA ASN A 518 24.71 1.17 15.62
C ASN A 518 23.42 1.06 16.44
N ILE A 519 22.71 -0.07 16.36
CA ILE A 519 21.53 -0.36 17.19
C ILE A 519 21.93 -0.56 18.66
N MET A 520 23.06 -1.21 18.95
CA MET A 520 23.57 -1.30 20.32
C MET A 520 23.92 0.09 20.89
N LYS A 521 24.62 0.94 20.12
CA LYS A 521 24.89 2.35 20.50
C LYS A 521 23.59 3.15 20.67
N ARG A 522 22.60 2.94 19.79
CA ARG A 522 21.27 3.56 19.89
C ARG A 522 20.62 3.22 21.24
N ASN A 523 20.58 1.95 21.61
CA ASN A 523 19.96 1.51 22.86
C ASN A 523 20.71 2.05 24.10
N GLN A 524 22.03 2.25 24.02
CA GLN A 524 22.80 2.95 25.06
C GLN A 524 22.41 4.43 25.17
N TRP A 525 22.31 5.16 24.06
CA TRP A 525 21.90 6.57 24.07
C TRP A 525 20.42 6.76 24.48
N VAL A 526 19.51 5.87 24.07
CA VAL A 526 18.10 5.86 24.50
C VAL A 526 17.95 5.67 26.01
N LYS A 527 18.91 5.01 26.68
CA LYS A 527 18.97 4.97 28.16
C LYS A 527 18.94 6.37 28.79
N ASN A 528 19.55 7.36 28.14
CA ASN A 528 19.59 8.74 28.64
C ASN A 528 18.23 9.43 28.48
N ILE A 529 17.48 9.14 27.41
CA ILE A 529 16.10 9.64 27.22
C ILE A 529 15.18 9.14 28.34
N TYR A 530 15.31 7.87 28.72
CA TYR A 530 14.55 7.31 29.83
C TYR A 530 15.02 7.86 31.18
N LYS A 531 16.34 7.83 31.47
CA LYS A 531 16.93 8.33 32.73
C LYS A 531 16.57 9.79 33.01
N ASN A 532 16.55 10.64 31.98
CA ASN A 532 16.29 12.07 32.11
C ASN A 532 14.80 12.44 31.92
N ASN A 533 13.89 11.45 31.92
CA ASN A 533 12.44 11.63 31.70
C ASN A 533 12.02 12.31 30.38
N LEU A 534 12.93 12.46 29.42
CA LEU A 534 12.69 13.08 28.12
C LEU A 534 11.68 12.29 27.26
N HIS A 535 11.49 11.01 27.55
CA HIS A 535 10.42 10.18 26.97
C HIS A 535 9.01 10.73 27.28
N ILE A 536 8.81 11.45 28.38
CA ILE A 536 7.52 12.09 28.71
C ILE A 536 7.23 13.23 27.72
N ALA A 537 8.25 14.01 27.35
CA ALA A 537 8.13 15.03 26.31
C ALA A 537 7.94 14.41 24.90
N ALA A 538 8.63 13.30 24.60
CA ALA A 538 8.42 12.54 23.36
C ALA A 538 6.99 11.99 23.24
N PHE A 539 6.41 11.55 24.35
CA PHE A 539 5.05 11.03 24.42
C PHE A 539 4.00 12.12 24.27
N ASN A 540 4.04 13.15 25.12
CA ASN A 540 3.05 14.23 25.13
C ASN A 540 3.05 15.01 23.79
N GLY A 541 4.25 15.35 23.33
CA GLY A 541 4.51 16.17 22.15
C GLY A 541 4.28 17.67 22.35
N GLY A 542 4.47 18.42 21.26
CA GLY A 542 4.26 19.86 21.22
C GLY A 542 5.43 20.70 21.68
N LYS A 543 5.17 21.99 21.93
CA LYS A 543 6.20 22.95 22.29
C LYS A 543 6.93 22.52 23.55
N LEU A 544 8.23 22.26 23.41
CA LEU A 544 9.15 22.40 24.53
C LEU A 544 9.14 23.88 24.95
N SER A 545 9.01 24.08 26.26
CA SER A 545 8.73 25.35 26.94
C SER A 545 9.93 26.28 26.99
#